data_AF-A6UVT3-F1
#
_entry.id   AF-A6UVT3-F1
#
_cell.length_a   1.000
_cell.length_b   1.000
_cell.length_c   1.000
_cell.angle_alpha   90.00
_cell.angle_beta   90.00
_cell.angle_gamma   90.00
#
_symmetry.space_group_name_H-M   'P 1'
#
loop_
_entity.id
_entity.type
_entity.pdbx_description
1 polymer ?
#
loop_
_entity_poly.entity_id
_entity_poly.type
_entity_poly.pdbx_seq_one_letter_code
_entity_poly.pdbx_strand_id
1 'polypeptide(L)'
;MKNLIGINPNQRLVAITRMYRDIAEIIDIEDYDVVNPYNNKLKERYDLLIISKGYKERVEKLNPYPIFEIKSATFNDLIDSMENLIKLNIGDKNKIKNYNETINIAQNRIKSMKYNNTIKLNSNSTFIKKIIIDLGLTLSDDGITIIPDYMANKCDINDNKDIVILKTHNYDLNTLERIENRYLQIINSINSL
;
A
#
# COMPACT_ATOMS: atom_id res chain seq x y z
N MET A 1 0.23 -36.52 28.73
CA MET A 1 0.10 -36.39 27.27
C MET A 1 -0.90 -35.26 27.00
N LYS A 2 -0.44 -34.09 26.54
CA LYS A 2 -1.32 -33.01 26.11
C LYS A 2 -1.69 -33.29 24.66
N ASN A 3 -2.99 -33.37 24.37
CA ASN A 3 -3.51 -33.48 23.02
C ASN A 3 -3.04 -32.26 22.22
N LEU A 4 -2.21 -32.50 21.20
CA LEU A 4 -1.93 -31.54 20.14
C LEU A 4 -3.25 -31.37 19.37
N ILE A 5 -3.85 -30.19 19.55
CA ILE A 5 -5.02 -29.73 18.79
C ILE A 5 -4.65 -29.81 17.30
N GLY A 6 -5.57 -30.39 16.52
CA GLY A 6 -5.36 -30.74 15.12
C GLY A 6 -4.88 -29.55 14.30
N ILE A 7 -3.63 -29.60 13.87
CA ILE A 7 -3.12 -28.76 12.78
C ILE A 7 -3.75 -29.30 11.51
N ASN A 8 -4.62 -28.51 10.89
CA ASN A 8 -5.13 -28.80 9.56
C ASN A 8 -3.92 -28.76 8.60
N PRO A 9 -3.58 -29.85 7.89
CA PRO A 9 -2.37 -29.90 7.05
C PRO A 9 -2.39 -28.92 5.86
N ASN A 10 -3.47 -28.15 5.70
CA ASN A 10 -3.62 -27.08 4.71
C ASN A 10 -3.48 -25.66 5.28
N GLN A 11 -3.26 -25.48 6.59
CA GLN A 11 -3.13 -24.16 7.20
C GLN A 11 -1.69 -23.65 7.02
N ARG A 12 -1.54 -22.54 6.29
CA ARG A 12 -0.23 -21.93 6.02
C ARG A 12 0.11 -20.93 7.12
N LEU A 13 1.32 -21.03 7.69
CA LEU A 13 1.81 -20.04 8.63
C LEU A 13 2.30 -18.81 7.86
N VAL A 14 1.56 -17.70 7.98
CA VAL A 14 1.82 -16.45 7.25
C VAL A 14 2.58 -15.48 8.14
N ALA A 15 3.66 -14.88 7.62
CA ALA A 15 4.24 -13.69 8.22
C ALA A 15 3.75 -12.45 7.46
N ILE A 16 3.41 -11.38 8.18
CA ILE A 16 2.99 -10.11 7.58
C ILE A 16 3.64 -8.94 8.28
N THR A 17 3.98 -7.88 7.54
CA THR A 17 4.51 -6.67 8.17
C THR A 17 3.40 -5.90 8.89
N ARG A 18 3.76 -5.18 9.96
CA ARG A 18 2.82 -4.33 10.73
C ARG A 18 1.96 -3.42 9.84
N MET A 19 2.51 -2.97 8.71
CA MET A 19 1.80 -2.12 7.75
C MET A 19 0.50 -2.75 7.23
N TYR A 20 0.45 -4.07 7.05
CA TYR A 20 -0.68 -4.77 6.44
C TYR A 20 -1.41 -5.70 7.41
N ARG A 21 -1.21 -5.51 8.72
CA ARG A 21 -1.94 -6.27 9.74
C ARG A 21 -3.45 -6.16 9.55
N ASP A 22 -3.94 -4.97 9.22
CA ASP A 22 -5.36 -4.71 8.95
C ASP A 22 -5.89 -5.58 7.80
N ILE A 23 -5.09 -5.82 6.75
CA ILE A 23 -5.49 -6.72 5.67
C ILE A 23 -5.69 -8.12 6.20
N ALA A 24 -4.75 -8.65 6.99
CA ALA A 24 -4.85 -9.99 7.55
C ALA A 24 -6.12 -10.17 8.40
N GLU A 25 -6.46 -9.15 9.20
CA GLU A 25 -7.67 -9.13 10.01
C GLU A 25 -8.95 -9.04 9.16
N ILE A 26 -8.97 -8.15 8.15
CA ILE A 26 -10.14 -7.95 7.27
C ILE A 26 -10.46 -9.21 6.46
N ILE A 27 -9.43 -9.87 5.92
CA ILE A 27 -9.60 -11.03 5.05
C ILE A 27 -9.56 -12.36 5.80
N ASP A 28 -9.42 -12.33 7.13
CA ASP A 28 -9.46 -13.52 7.99
C ASP A 28 -8.35 -14.53 7.69
N ILE A 29 -7.11 -14.05 7.72
CA ILE A 29 -5.96 -14.96 7.80
C ILE A 29 -5.92 -15.50 9.24
N GLU A 30 -6.16 -16.80 9.41
CA GLU A 30 -6.29 -17.43 10.74
C GLU A 30 -4.95 -17.46 11.50
N ASP A 31 -3.89 -17.96 10.86
CA ASP A 31 -2.57 -18.14 11.49
C ASP A 31 -1.55 -17.19 10.86
N TYR A 32 -1.36 -16.02 11.49
CA TYR A 32 -0.32 -15.09 11.07
C TYR A 32 0.45 -14.44 12.21
N ASP A 33 1.73 -14.17 11.95
CA ASP A 33 2.59 -13.36 12.82
C ASP A 33 2.87 -11.99 12.20
N VAL A 34 2.84 -10.96 13.05
CA VAL A 34 3.28 -9.62 12.67
C VAL A 34 4.79 -9.50 12.87
N VAL A 35 5.53 -9.27 11.78
CA VAL A 35 6.99 -9.30 11.77
C VAL A 35 7.63 -8.03 11.21
N ASN A 36 8.95 -7.89 11.40
CA ASN A 36 9.77 -6.83 10.80
C ASN A 36 11.00 -7.43 10.06
N PRO A 37 10.83 -7.82 8.79
CA PRO A 37 11.84 -8.58 8.05
C PRO A 37 12.83 -7.69 7.28
N TYR A 38 12.66 -6.36 7.28
CA TYR A 38 13.39 -5.46 6.38
C TYR A 38 14.89 -5.36 6.65
N ASN A 39 15.31 -5.65 7.89
CA ASN A 39 16.71 -5.54 8.35
C ASN A 39 17.16 -6.74 9.17
N ASN A 40 16.30 -7.74 9.37
CA ASN A 40 16.54 -8.82 10.32
C ASN A 40 16.12 -10.15 9.73
N LYS A 41 16.85 -11.21 10.08
CA LYS A 41 16.42 -12.58 9.87
C LYS A 41 15.32 -12.94 10.86
N LEU A 42 14.23 -13.53 10.37
CA LEU A 42 13.15 -14.04 11.22
C LEU A 42 13.60 -15.32 11.93
N LYS A 43 13.12 -15.50 13.16
CA LYS A 43 13.47 -16.68 13.98
C LYS A 43 12.68 -17.92 13.56
N GLU A 44 11.41 -17.70 13.22
CA GLU A 44 10.49 -18.75 12.77
C GLU A 44 10.57 -18.95 11.25
N ARG A 45 10.07 -20.09 10.79
CA ARG A 45 9.92 -20.39 9.36
C ARG A 45 8.45 -20.19 8.96
N TYR A 46 8.24 -19.47 7.87
CA TYR A 46 6.92 -19.16 7.34
C TYR A 46 6.74 -19.74 5.94
N ASP A 47 5.49 -20.05 5.59
CA ASP A 47 5.13 -20.53 4.25
C ASP A 47 4.99 -19.36 3.26
N LEU A 48 4.65 -18.17 3.76
CA LEU A 48 4.51 -16.96 2.98
C LEU A 48 4.85 -15.74 3.84
N LEU A 49 5.63 -14.81 3.28
CA LEU A 49 5.92 -13.53 3.87
C LEU A 49 5.29 -12.39 3.05
N ILE A 50 4.34 -11.68 3.64
CA ILE A 50 3.60 -10.57 3.04
C ILE A 50 4.25 -9.23 3.45
N ILE A 51 4.75 -8.48 2.46
CA ILE A 51 5.49 -7.23 2.66
C ILE A 51 5.04 -6.12 1.70
N SER A 52 5.58 -4.92 1.88
CA SER A 52 5.34 -3.81 0.95
C SER A 52 6.08 -4.04 -0.37
N LYS A 53 5.46 -3.64 -1.49
CA LYS A 53 6.10 -3.63 -2.80
C LYS A 53 7.43 -2.88 -2.82
N GLY A 54 8.45 -3.45 -3.46
CA GLY A 54 9.77 -2.88 -3.66
C GLY A 54 10.81 -3.35 -2.65
N TYR A 55 10.46 -4.29 -1.76
CA TYR A 55 11.33 -4.77 -0.69
C TYR A 55 11.73 -6.24 -0.84
N LYS A 56 11.17 -6.97 -1.82
CA LYS A 56 11.43 -8.41 -2.00
C LYS A 56 12.91 -8.75 -2.00
N GLU A 57 13.70 -8.15 -2.91
CA GLU A 57 15.11 -8.50 -3.08
C GLU A 57 15.93 -8.28 -1.79
N ARG A 58 15.63 -7.20 -1.06
CA ARG A 58 16.27 -6.90 0.22
C ARG A 58 15.90 -7.92 1.30
N VAL A 59 14.62 -8.26 1.39
CA VAL A 59 14.09 -9.17 2.41
C VAL A 59 14.53 -10.60 2.15
N GLU A 60 14.49 -11.05 0.89
CA GLU A 60 14.82 -12.42 0.46
C GLU A 60 16.26 -12.82 0.81
N LYS A 61 17.20 -11.85 0.81
CA LYS A 61 18.61 -12.07 1.21
C LYS A 61 18.76 -12.58 2.66
N LEU A 62 17.90 -12.12 3.57
CA LEU A 62 17.93 -12.52 4.98
C LEU A 62 16.89 -13.61 5.29
N ASN A 63 15.82 -13.65 4.50
CA ASN A 63 14.60 -14.41 4.74
C ASN A 63 14.16 -15.06 3.42
N PRO A 64 14.78 -16.17 2.98
CA PRO A 64 14.52 -16.81 1.70
C PRO A 64 13.22 -17.65 1.73
N TYR A 65 12.11 -17.00 2.09
CA TYR A 65 10.76 -17.53 2.07
C TYR A 65 10.07 -17.14 0.76
N PRO A 66 8.97 -17.80 0.37
CA PRO A 66 8.05 -17.22 -0.59
C PRO A 66 7.59 -15.84 -0.12
N ILE A 67 7.78 -14.81 -0.96
CA ILE A 67 7.43 -13.43 -0.64
C ILE A 67 6.30 -12.96 -1.56
N PHE A 68 5.24 -12.42 -0.95
CA PHE A 68 4.18 -11.70 -1.63
C PHE A 68 4.27 -10.21 -1.31
N GLU A 69 4.30 -9.38 -2.36
CA GLU A 69 4.36 -7.93 -2.22
C GLU A 69 2.97 -7.32 -2.40
N ILE A 70 2.43 -6.72 -1.35
CA ILE A 70 1.22 -5.91 -1.44
C ILE A 70 1.54 -4.63 -2.21
N LYS A 71 0.83 -4.43 -3.33
CA LYS A 71 0.79 -3.16 -4.03
C LYS A 71 -0.33 -2.34 -3.41
N SER A 72 -0.01 -1.13 -2.97
CA SER A 72 -0.99 -0.25 -2.34
C SER A 72 -0.71 1.21 -2.69
N ALA A 73 -0.33 1.51 -3.95
CA ALA A 73 -0.15 2.90 -4.38
C ALA A 73 -1.49 3.54 -4.77
N THR A 74 -2.30 2.80 -5.53
CA THR A 74 -3.66 3.18 -5.96
C THR A 74 -4.69 2.19 -5.42
N PHE A 75 -5.98 2.54 -5.55
CA PHE A 75 -7.08 1.62 -5.26
C PHE A 75 -7.00 0.33 -6.09
N ASN A 76 -6.74 0.45 -7.39
CA ASN A 76 -6.60 -0.70 -8.28
C ASN A 76 -5.39 -1.57 -7.93
N ASP A 77 -4.27 -0.98 -7.50
CA ASP A 77 -3.11 -1.74 -7.02
C ASP A 77 -3.48 -2.62 -5.80
N LEU A 78 -4.33 -2.10 -4.89
CA LEU A 78 -4.79 -2.85 -3.72
C LEU A 78 -5.76 -3.97 -4.13
N ILE A 79 -6.74 -3.69 -5.01
CA ILE A 79 -7.66 -4.71 -5.56
C ILE A 79 -6.86 -5.83 -6.23
N ASP A 80 -5.88 -5.49 -7.07
CA ASP A 80 -5.01 -6.49 -7.71
C ASP A 80 -4.27 -7.34 -6.68
N SER A 81 -3.82 -6.74 -5.57
CA SER A 81 -3.17 -7.47 -4.50
C SER A 81 -4.12 -8.44 -3.82
N MET A 82 -5.35 -8.01 -3.55
CA MET A 82 -6.42 -8.84 -2.96
C MET A 82 -6.78 -10.02 -3.86
N GLU A 83 -6.96 -9.79 -5.16
CA GLU A 83 -7.25 -10.87 -6.12
C GLU A 83 -6.10 -11.88 -6.24
N ASN A 84 -4.85 -11.44 -6.07
CA ASN A 84 -3.72 -12.37 -6.05
C ASN A 84 -3.64 -13.18 -4.74
N LEU A 85 -4.10 -12.65 -3.60
CA LEU A 85 -4.22 -13.43 -2.37
C LEU A 85 -5.26 -14.56 -2.53
N ILE A 86 -6.37 -14.31 -3.23
CA ILE A 86 -7.36 -15.36 -3.58
C ILE A 86 -6.68 -16.49 -4.38
N LYS A 87 -5.88 -16.15 -5.40
CA LYS A 87 -5.17 -17.14 -6.23
C LYS A 87 -4.16 -17.97 -5.42
N LEU A 88 -3.64 -17.39 -4.34
CA LEU A 88 -2.72 -18.07 -3.43
C LEU A 88 -3.44 -18.86 -2.34
N ASN A 89 -4.77 -18.85 -2.29
CA ASN A 89 -5.59 -19.39 -1.21
C ASN A 89 -5.20 -18.80 0.16
N ILE A 90 -5.02 -17.48 0.23
CA ILE A 90 -4.73 -16.75 1.46
C ILE A 90 -5.93 -15.86 1.82
N GLY A 91 -6.48 -16.06 3.02
CA GLY A 91 -7.67 -15.39 3.50
C GLY A 91 -8.99 -15.96 2.95
N ASP A 92 -10.10 -15.57 3.55
CA ASP A 92 -11.44 -15.90 3.11
C ASP A 92 -11.81 -15.13 1.84
N LYS A 93 -12.14 -15.89 0.78
CA LYS A 93 -12.47 -15.35 -0.53
C LYS A 93 -13.67 -14.40 -0.53
N ASN A 94 -14.67 -14.64 0.32
CA ASN A 94 -15.87 -13.78 0.37
C ASN A 94 -15.54 -12.47 1.09
N LYS A 95 -14.77 -12.52 2.18
CA LYS A 95 -14.26 -11.31 2.86
C LYS A 95 -13.39 -10.47 1.94
N ILE A 96 -12.53 -11.10 1.12
CA ILE A 96 -11.75 -10.39 0.11
C ILE A 96 -12.65 -9.67 -0.90
N LYS A 97 -13.69 -10.34 -1.42
CA LYS A 97 -14.64 -9.71 -2.35
C LYS A 97 -15.37 -8.53 -1.72
N ASN A 98 -15.85 -8.68 -0.49
CA ASN A 98 -16.52 -7.59 0.24
C ASN A 98 -15.57 -6.41 0.47
N TYR A 99 -14.29 -6.70 0.74
CA TYR A 99 -13.29 -5.65 0.88
C TYR A 99 -13.01 -4.95 -0.45
N ASN A 100 -12.95 -5.68 -1.58
CA ASN A 100 -12.84 -5.09 -2.91
C ASN A 100 -14.04 -4.17 -3.24
N GLU A 101 -15.25 -4.52 -2.82
CA GLU A 101 -16.42 -3.62 -2.92
C GLU A 101 -16.23 -2.34 -2.10
N THR A 102 -15.71 -2.46 -0.87
CA THR A 102 -15.39 -1.31 -0.02
C THR A 102 -14.33 -0.40 -0.66
N ILE A 103 -13.28 -0.99 -1.26
CA ILE A 103 -12.24 -0.26 -1.98
C ILE A 103 -12.83 0.49 -3.19
N ASN A 104 -13.73 -0.15 -3.94
CA ASN A 104 -14.42 0.48 -5.09
C ASN A 104 -15.31 1.65 -4.66
N ILE A 105 -16.05 1.52 -3.56
CA ILE A 105 -16.86 2.61 -2.99
C ILE A 105 -15.96 3.80 -2.65
N ALA A 106 -14.84 3.56 -1.96
CA ALA A 106 -13.87 4.60 -1.62
C ALA A 106 -13.27 5.26 -2.87
N GLN A 107 -12.89 4.47 -3.88
CA GLN A 107 -12.36 4.97 -5.14
C GLN A 107 -13.38 5.87 -5.86
N ASN A 108 -14.63 5.42 -6.00
CA ASN A 108 -15.69 6.18 -6.65
C ASN A 108 -15.96 7.50 -5.92
N ARG A 109 -16.00 7.45 -4.58
CA ARG A 109 -16.17 8.64 -3.75
C ARG A 109 -15.07 9.66 -4.00
N ILE A 110 -13.80 9.25 -3.99
CA ILE A 110 -12.67 10.15 -4.25
C ILE A 110 -12.70 10.68 -5.68
N LYS A 111 -12.89 9.83 -6.68
CA LYS A 111 -12.89 10.24 -8.09
C LYS A 111 -14.07 11.15 -8.46
N SER A 112 -15.15 11.14 -7.69
CA SER A 112 -16.28 12.05 -7.87
C SER A 112 -16.06 13.45 -7.29
N MET A 113 -14.97 13.66 -6.53
CA MET A 113 -14.67 14.96 -5.95
C MET A 113 -14.33 15.99 -7.03
N LYS A 114 -14.75 17.23 -6.82
CA LYS A 114 -14.38 18.34 -7.71
C LYS A 114 -12.96 18.81 -7.42
N TYR A 115 -12.12 18.85 -8.45
CA TYR A 115 -10.80 19.44 -8.42
C TYR A 115 -10.42 20.00 -9.78
N ASN A 116 -9.48 20.95 -9.81
CA ASN A 116 -9.00 21.52 -11.06
C ASN A 116 -8.12 20.51 -11.81
N ASN A 117 -8.72 19.86 -12.81
CA ASN A 117 -8.04 18.84 -13.62
C ASN A 117 -7.10 19.42 -14.71
N THR A 118 -7.07 20.73 -14.88
CA THR A 118 -6.17 21.41 -15.84
C THR A 118 -4.78 21.65 -15.29
N ILE A 119 -4.60 21.50 -13.97
CA ILE A 119 -3.31 21.64 -13.31
C ILE A 119 -2.35 20.53 -13.78
N LYS A 120 -1.14 20.96 -14.17
CA LYS A 120 -0.03 20.07 -14.49
C LYS A 120 0.79 19.80 -13.25
N LEU A 121 1.17 18.54 -13.07
CA LEU A 121 1.93 18.09 -11.91
C LEU A 121 3.22 17.39 -12.34
N ASN A 122 4.22 17.42 -11.48
CA ASN A 122 5.46 16.65 -11.65
C ASN A 122 5.73 15.81 -10.41
N SER A 123 6.37 14.65 -10.57
CA SER A 123 6.92 13.91 -9.43
C SER A 123 8.03 12.97 -9.88
N ASN A 124 9.09 12.86 -9.09
CA ASN A 124 10.11 11.83 -9.27
C ASN A 124 9.72 10.49 -8.63
N SER A 125 8.62 10.44 -7.88
CA SER A 125 8.11 9.21 -7.29
C SER A 125 7.18 8.47 -8.24
N THR A 126 7.49 7.20 -8.52
CA THR A 126 6.69 6.34 -9.39
C THR A 126 5.27 6.11 -8.85
N PHE A 127 5.11 6.00 -7.52
CA PHE A 127 3.79 5.80 -6.92
C PHE A 127 2.94 7.07 -6.98
N ILE A 128 3.53 8.26 -6.82
CA ILE A 128 2.82 9.54 -6.94
C ILE A 128 2.37 9.74 -8.39
N LYS A 129 3.25 9.49 -9.36
CA LYS A 129 2.92 9.50 -10.80
C LYS A 129 1.70 8.62 -11.11
N LYS A 130 1.63 7.41 -10.54
CA LYS A 130 0.46 6.55 -10.68
C LYS A 130 -0.82 7.18 -10.14
N ILE A 131 -0.78 7.82 -8.97
CA ILE A 131 -1.97 8.47 -8.37
C ILE A 131 -2.41 9.66 -9.23
N ILE A 132 -1.47 10.48 -9.71
CA ILE A 132 -1.75 11.62 -10.61
C ILE A 132 -2.49 11.14 -11.86
N ILE A 133 -1.98 10.08 -12.51
CA ILE A 133 -2.61 9.49 -13.69
C ILE A 133 -3.98 8.90 -13.35
N ASP A 134 -4.13 8.23 -12.20
CA ASP A 134 -5.40 7.63 -11.79
C ASP A 134 -6.50 8.67 -11.47
N LEU A 135 -6.09 9.88 -11.07
CA LEU A 135 -6.94 11.08 -10.94
C LEU A 135 -7.22 11.77 -12.28
N GLY A 136 -6.66 11.30 -13.40
CA GLY A 136 -6.83 11.95 -14.71
C GLY A 136 -6.13 13.31 -14.83
N LEU A 137 -5.10 13.55 -14.00
CA LEU A 137 -4.30 14.78 -14.01
C LEU A 137 -3.12 14.64 -14.99
N THR A 138 -2.65 15.78 -15.51
CA THR A 138 -1.58 15.80 -16.51
C THR A 138 -0.21 15.84 -15.83
N LEU A 139 0.68 14.92 -16.21
CA LEU A 139 2.10 14.97 -15.84
C LEU A 139 2.87 15.91 -16.77
N SER A 140 3.70 16.80 -16.22
CA SER A 140 4.56 17.68 -16.99
C SER A 140 5.78 18.16 -16.21
N ASP A 141 6.91 18.36 -16.88
CA ASP A 141 8.17 18.79 -16.24
C ASP A 141 8.12 20.23 -15.69
N ASP A 142 7.23 21.05 -16.26
CA ASP A 142 6.92 22.43 -15.81
C ASP A 142 5.84 22.49 -14.73
N GLY A 143 5.24 21.35 -14.34
CA GLY A 143 4.16 21.27 -13.38
C GLY A 143 4.58 21.47 -11.92
N ILE A 144 3.59 21.64 -11.04
CA ILE A 144 3.78 21.70 -9.58
C ILE A 144 4.39 20.40 -9.11
N THR A 145 5.48 20.50 -8.35
CA THR A 145 6.26 19.34 -7.96
C THR A 145 5.67 18.70 -6.70
N ILE A 146 5.28 17.43 -6.80
CA ILE A 146 4.79 16.65 -5.67
C ILE A 146 5.85 15.61 -5.28
N ILE A 147 6.27 15.62 -4.02
CA ILE A 147 7.25 14.69 -3.47
C ILE A 147 6.73 13.98 -2.22
N PRO A 148 7.21 12.77 -1.93
CA PRO A 148 6.97 12.16 -0.63
C PRO A 148 7.81 12.84 0.47
N ASP A 149 7.29 12.86 1.69
CA ASP A 149 7.95 13.38 2.90
C ASP A 149 9.39 12.88 3.11
N TYR A 150 9.68 11.60 2.83
CA TYR A 150 11.03 11.04 2.96
C TYR A 150 12.03 11.59 1.92
N MET A 151 11.57 12.34 0.92
CA MET A 151 12.41 13.05 -0.05
C MET A 151 12.55 14.54 0.26
N ALA A 152 11.81 15.10 1.22
CA ALA A 152 11.79 16.54 1.50
C ALA A 152 13.20 17.10 1.77
N ASN A 153 14.02 16.38 2.54
CA ASN A 153 15.39 16.80 2.88
C ASN A 153 16.40 16.70 1.72
N LYS A 154 16.00 16.12 0.58
CA LYS A 154 16.87 15.92 -0.59
C LYS A 154 16.56 16.89 -1.73
N CYS A 155 15.54 17.71 -1.58
CA CYS A 155 15.21 18.74 -2.54
C CYS A 155 15.89 20.04 -2.08
N ASP A 156 16.75 20.60 -2.93
CA ASP A 156 17.11 22.01 -2.81
C ASP A 156 15.83 22.80 -3.05
N ILE A 157 15.18 23.23 -1.96
CA ILE A 157 14.03 24.13 -1.97
C ILE A 157 14.59 25.51 -2.34
N ASN A 158 15.06 25.67 -3.57
CA ASN A 158 15.47 26.97 -4.10
C ASN A 158 14.20 27.73 -4.52
N ASP A 159 13.74 28.54 -3.58
CA ASP A 159 12.97 29.80 -3.61
C ASP A 159 11.84 30.10 -4.61
N ASN A 160 11.52 29.32 -5.65
CA ASN A 160 10.47 29.74 -6.62
C ASN A 160 9.62 28.62 -7.28
N LYS A 161 9.59 27.40 -6.73
CA LYS A 161 8.65 26.36 -7.20
C LYS A 161 7.75 25.92 -6.07
N ASP A 162 6.44 25.92 -6.30
CA ASP A 162 5.46 25.30 -5.41
C ASP A 162 5.76 23.80 -5.32
N ILE A 163 6.16 23.36 -4.12
CA ILE A 163 6.40 21.96 -3.80
C ILE A 163 5.30 21.48 -2.84
N VAL A 164 4.58 20.45 -3.27
CA VAL A 164 3.62 19.75 -2.42
C VAL A 164 4.30 18.54 -1.80
N ILE A 165 4.32 18.47 -0.48
CA ILE A 165 4.88 17.34 0.27
C ILE A 165 3.74 16.42 0.71
N LEU A 166 3.78 15.17 0.23
CA LEU A 166 2.84 14.13 0.65
C LEU A 166 3.38 13.36 1.85
N LYS A 167 2.61 13.35 2.93
CA LYS A 167 2.85 12.44 4.06
C LYS A 167 2.61 11.01 3.60
N THR A 168 3.63 10.16 3.67
CA THR A 168 3.58 8.79 3.14
C THR A 168 3.34 7.73 4.19
N HIS A 169 3.71 8.01 5.45
CA HIS A 169 3.56 7.08 6.56
C HIS A 169 2.67 7.70 7.63
N ASN A 170 1.49 7.10 7.83
CA ASN A 170 0.66 7.34 9.01
C ASN A 170 0.22 5.97 9.54
N TYR A 171 0.77 5.58 10.70
CA TYR A 171 0.51 4.27 11.31
C TYR A 171 -0.85 4.19 12.01
N ASP A 172 -1.55 5.32 12.20
CA ASP A 172 -2.89 5.36 12.77
C ASP A 172 -3.97 5.06 11.73
N LEU A 173 -3.62 5.09 10.44
CA LEU A 173 -4.51 4.79 9.33
C LEU A 173 -4.34 3.33 8.88
N ASN A 174 -5.45 2.67 8.54
CA ASN A 174 -5.44 1.37 7.87
C ASN A 174 -4.96 1.48 6.41
N THR A 175 -4.82 0.35 5.72
CA THR A 175 -4.26 0.31 4.36
C THR A 175 -5.09 1.11 3.35
N LEU A 176 -6.42 0.98 3.39
CA LEU A 176 -7.31 1.72 2.50
C LEU A 176 -7.28 3.22 2.82
N GLU A 177 -7.36 3.59 4.09
CA GLU A 177 -7.30 4.98 4.55
C GLU A 177 -6.00 5.67 4.14
N ARG A 178 -4.87 4.96 4.14
CA ARG A 178 -3.59 5.51 3.63
C ARG A 178 -3.60 5.75 2.12
N ILE A 179 -4.34 4.94 1.34
CA ILE A 179 -4.56 5.21 -0.09
C ILE A 179 -5.43 6.46 -0.22
N GLU A 180 -6.59 6.48 0.44
CA GLU A 180 -7.51 7.62 0.41
C GLU A 180 -6.82 8.93 0.81
N ASN A 181 -6.07 8.90 1.90
CA ASN A 181 -5.34 10.06 2.41
C ASN A 181 -4.34 10.62 1.39
N ARG A 182 -3.62 9.79 0.63
CA ARG A 182 -2.69 10.28 -0.41
C ARG A 182 -3.43 10.96 -1.56
N TYR A 183 -4.57 10.42 -1.99
CA TYR A 183 -5.40 11.06 -3.01
C TYR A 183 -5.93 12.41 -2.51
N LEU A 184 -6.46 12.44 -1.29
CA LEU A 184 -7.01 13.65 -0.68
C LEU A 184 -5.94 14.72 -0.48
N GLN A 185 -4.72 14.35 -0.07
CA GLN A 185 -3.63 15.32 0.05
C GLN A 185 -3.33 15.98 -1.31
N ILE A 186 -3.31 15.22 -2.41
CA ILE A 186 -3.11 15.77 -3.76
C ILE A 186 -4.28 16.69 -4.15
N ILE A 187 -5.52 16.20 -4.03
CA ILE A 187 -6.74 16.96 -4.36
C ILE A 187 -6.79 18.28 -3.59
N ASN A 188 -6.57 18.24 -2.27
CA ASN A 188 -6.61 19.41 -1.41
C ASN A 188 -5.51 20.41 -1.75
N SER A 189 -4.31 19.91 -2.10
CA SER A 189 -3.21 20.78 -2.51
C SER A 189 -3.55 21.51 -3.81
N ILE A 190 -4.09 20.80 -4.79
CA ILE A 190 -4.54 21.37 -6.07
C ILE A 190 -5.64 22.42 -5.87
N ASN A 191 -6.60 22.15 -4.98
CA ASN A 191 -7.70 23.07 -4.71
C ASN A 191 -7.30 24.31 -3.89
N SER A 192 -6.10 24.31 -3.30
CA SER A 192 -5.58 25.43 -2.51
C SER A 192 -4.66 26.36 -3.32
N LEU A 193 -4.42 26.03 -4.59
CA LEU A 193 -3.66 26.84 -5.56
C LEU A 193 -4.59 27.76 -6.35
#